data_AF-A0A1G1J9C6-F1
#
_entry.id   AF-A0A1G1J9C6-F1
#
_cell.length_a   1.000
_cell.length_b   1.000
_cell.length_c   1.000
_cell.angle_alpha   90.00
_cell.angle_beta   90.00
_cell.angle_gamma   90.00
#
_symmetry.space_group_name_H-M   'P 1'
#
loop_
_entity.id
_entity.type
_entity.pdbx_description
1 polymer ?
#
loop_
_entity_poly.entity_id
_entity_poly.type
_entity_poly.pdbx_seq_one_letter_code
_entity_poly.pdbx_strand_id
1 'polypeptide(L)'
;MNPKYPCHSDELVRLRRIEGQIRGAQKMVELGRYCVDILRTLNAARGAIRKVEDQILKRHLDGCVTHAFQSSSTRERGKKIGEILSLISDFRSS
;
A
#
# COMPACT_ATOMS: atom_id res chain seq x y z
N MET A 1 -19.27 -6.43 3.93
CA MET A 1 -18.55 -5.27 3.35
C MET A 1 -18.86 -4.05 4.18
N ASN A 2 -17.86 -3.34 4.69
CA ASN A 2 -18.10 -2.07 5.40
C ASN A 2 -18.23 -0.97 4.34
N PRO A 3 -19.39 -0.31 4.19
CA PRO A 3 -19.61 0.71 3.15
C PRO A 3 -18.74 1.96 3.32
N LYS A 4 -18.06 2.10 4.47
CA LYS A 4 -17.21 3.25 4.79
C LYS A 4 -15.82 3.21 4.15
N TYR A 5 -15.32 2.03 3.75
CA TYR A 5 -13.96 1.88 3.22
C TYR A 5 -13.94 0.98 1.98
N PRO A 6 -13.14 1.30 0.95
CA PRO A 6 -13.05 0.46 -0.23
C PRO A 6 -12.45 -0.93 0.09
N CYS A 7 -12.87 -1.95 -0.65
CA CYS A 7 -12.31 -3.30 -0.54
C CYS A 7 -10.97 -3.39 -1.29
N HIS A 8 -9.96 -4.04 -0.70
CA HIS A 8 -8.62 -4.20 -1.29
C HIS A 8 -8.24 -5.67 -1.57
N SER A 9 -9.23 -6.57 -1.70
CA SER A 9 -8.98 -8.00 -1.86
C SER A 9 -8.12 -8.36 -3.09
N ASP A 10 -8.12 -7.51 -4.12
CA ASP A 10 -7.30 -7.66 -5.33
C ASP A 10 -5.78 -7.66 -5.02
N GLU A 11 -5.37 -7.02 -3.91
CA GLU A 11 -3.97 -6.93 -3.52
C GLU A 11 -3.45 -8.20 -2.82
N LEU A 12 -4.34 -9.12 -2.41
CA LEU A 12 -3.96 -10.37 -1.74
C LEU A 12 -3.00 -11.21 -2.59
N VAL A 13 -3.18 -11.23 -3.92
CA VAL A 13 -2.29 -11.97 -4.83
C VAL A 13 -0.88 -11.38 -4.82
N ARG A 14 -0.74 -10.04 -4.75
CA ARG A 14 0.56 -9.38 -4.69
C ARG A 14 1.23 -9.58 -3.35
N LEU A 15 0.46 -9.47 -2.26
CA LEU A 15 0.93 -9.74 -0.90
C LEU A 15 1.49 -11.16 -0.75
N ARG A 16 0.79 -12.17 -1.28
CA ARG A 16 1.30 -13.56 -1.30
C ARG A 16 2.60 -13.72 -2.10
N ARG A 17 2.77 -12.98 -3.20
CA ARG A 17 4.03 -12.97 -3.95
C ARG A 17 5.17 -12.35 -3.15
N ILE A 18 4.91 -11.24 -2.48
CA ILE A 18 5.88 -10.57 -1.59
C ILE A 18 6.30 -11.54 -0.48
N GLU A 19 5.35 -12.23 0.15
CA GLU A 19 5.63 -13.25 1.16
C GLU A 19 6.58 -14.34 0.62
N GLY A 20 6.36 -14.81 -0.61
CA GLY A 20 7.26 -15.75 -1.29
C GLY A 20 8.68 -15.20 -1.50
N GLN A 21 8.81 -13.90 -1.84
CA GLN A 21 10.11 -13.24 -1.97
C GLN A 21 10.84 -13.15 -0.64
N ILE A 22 10.15 -12.79 0.44
CA ILE A 22 10.73 -12.74 1.80
C ILE A 22 11.19 -14.13 2.23
N ARG A 23 10.35 -15.15 2.03
CA ARG A 23 10.70 -16.55 2.31
C ARG A 23 11.91 -17.02 1.50
N GLY A 24 12.01 -16.59 0.24
CA GLY A 24 13.17 -16.85 -0.60
C GLY A 24 14.44 -16.21 -0.04
N ALA A 25 14.38 -14.94 0.37
CA ALA A 25 15.51 -14.25 0.98
C ALA A 25 15.97 -14.92 2.29
N GLN A 26 15.05 -15.38 3.14
CA GLN A 26 15.37 -16.13 4.36
C GLN A 26 16.19 -17.39 4.05
N LYS A 27 15.73 -18.21 3.09
CA LYS A 27 16.47 -19.41 2.65
C LYS A 27 17.85 -19.07 2.08
N MET A 28 17.96 -17.97 1.33
CA MET A 28 19.25 -17.54 0.79
C MET A 28 20.24 -17.20 1.91
N VAL A 29 19.78 -16.56 2.99
CA VAL A 29 20.59 -16.26 4.18
C VAL A 29 20.99 -17.56 4.89
N GLU A 30 20.04 -18.46 5.13
CA GLU A 30 20.30 -19.77 5.77
C GLU A 30 21.35 -20.59 5.01
N LEU A 31 21.33 -20.52 3.68
CA LEU A 31 22.24 -21.23 2.79
C LEU A 31 23.55 -20.47 2.51
N GLY A 32 23.78 -19.31 3.12
CA GLY A 32 25.00 -18.52 2.91
C GLY A 32 25.19 -18.05 1.45
N ARG A 33 24.10 -17.74 0.74
CA ARG A 33 24.14 -17.28 -0.65
C ARG A 33 24.84 -15.93 -0.79
N TYR A 34 25.27 -15.64 -2.01
CA TYR A 34 25.95 -14.38 -2.33
C TYR A 34 25.12 -13.15 -1.98
N CYS A 35 25.73 -12.18 -1.29
CA CYS A 35 25.05 -11.02 -0.73
C CYS A 35 24.29 -10.20 -1.79
N VAL A 36 24.81 -10.09 -3.01
CA VAL A 36 24.15 -9.33 -4.09
C VAL A 36 22.83 -9.98 -4.52
N ASP A 37 22.73 -11.32 -4.51
CA ASP A 37 21.49 -12.03 -4.84
C ASP A 37 20.41 -11.80 -3.76
N ILE A 38 20.82 -11.79 -2.50
CA ILE A 38 19.96 -11.50 -1.35
C ILE A 38 19.44 -10.07 -1.48
N LEU A 39 20.34 -9.09 -1.69
CA LEU A 39 19.99 -7.69 -1.86
C LEU A 39 19.06 -7.47 -3.06
N ARG A 40 19.28 -8.18 -4.18
CA ARG A 40 18.40 -8.11 -5.35
C ARG A 40 16.99 -8.63 -5.04
N THR A 41 16.87 -9.72 -4.29
CA THR A 41 15.57 -10.27 -3.88
C THR A 41 14.82 -9.32 -2.95
N LEU A 42 15.52 -8.74 -1.96
CA LEU A 42 14.94 -7.74 -1.05
C LEU A 42 14.50 -6.48 -1.78
N ASN A 43 15.30 -5.99 -2.74
CA ASN A 43 14.91 -4.85 -3.58
C ASN A 43 13.66 -5.14 -4.43
N ALA A 44 13.54 -6.36 -4.96
CA ALA A 44 12.35 -6.79 -5.69
C ALA A 44 11.10 -6.80 -4.78
N ALA A 45 11.24 -7.29 -3.54
CA ALA A 45 10.18 -7.23 -2.55
C ALA A 45 9.78 -5.79 -2.20
N ARG A 46 10.76 -4.90 -1.97
CA ARG A 46 10.51 -3.47 -1.71
C ARG A 46 9.74 -2.80 -2.85
N GLY A 47 10.12 -3.06 -4.09
CA GLY A 47 9.40 -2.53 -5.26
C GLY A 47 7.98 -3.08 -5.39
N ALA A 48 7.74 -4.33 -5.01
CA ALA A 48 6.40 -4.92 -5.00
C ALA A 48 5.53 -4.35 -3.87
N ILE A 49 6.09 -4.11 -2.69
CA ILE A 49 5.41 -3.45 -1.56
C ILE A 49 4.95 -2.05 -1.97
N ARG A 50 5.84 -1.23 -2.54
CA ARG A 50 5.49 0.12 -3.03
C ARG A 50 4.32 0.11 -4.01
N LYS A 51 4.29 -0.87 -4.92
CA LYS A 51 3.16 -1.01 -5.85
C LYS A 51 1.84 -1.33 -5.13
N VAL A 52 1.86 -2.15 -4.08
CA VAL A 52 0.65 -2.45 -3.29
C VAL A 52 0.20 -1.21 -2.54
N GLU A 53 1.12 -0.48 -1.92
CA GLU A 53 0.85 0.81 -1.25
C GLU A 53 0.18 1.80 -2.20
N ASP A 54 0.75 2.00 -3.40
CA ASP A 54 0.20 2.89 -4.42
C ASP A 54 -1.22 2.51 -4.84
N GLN A 55 -1.51 1.21 -5.00
CA GLN A 55 -2.85 0.74 -5.39
C GLN A 55 -3.87 0.91 -4.26
N ILE A 56 -3.48 0.60 -3.02
CA ILE A 56 -4.34 0.80 -1.85
C ILE A 56 -4.65 2.28 -1.68
N LEU A 57 -3.63 3.14 -1.74
CA LEU A 57 -3.79 4.58 -1.64
C LEU A 57 -4.69 5.12 -2.75
N LYS A 58 -4.42 4.76 -4.01
CA LYS A 58 -5.27 5.16 -5.14
C LYS A 58 -6.73 4.79 -4.91
N ARG A 59 -7.00 3.53 -4.53
CA ARG A 59 -8.37 3.08 -4.28
C ARG A 59 -9.02 3.78 -3.07
N HIS A 60 -8.24 4.07 -2.03
CA HIS A 60 -8.69 4.86 -0.89
C HIS A 60 -9.08 6.27 -1.33
N LEU A 61 -8.25 6.94 -2.13
CA LEU A 61 -8.55 8.26 -2.68
C LEU A 61 -9.81 8.22 -3.53
N ASP A 62 -9.92 7.28 -4.48
CA ASP A 62 -11.10 7.16 -5.35
C ASP A 62 -12.39 6.99 -4.54
N GLY A 63 -12.37 6.17 -3.47
CA GLY A 63 -13.53 5.96 -2.60
C GLY A 63 -13.83 7.16 -1.69
N CYS A 64 -12.82 7.66 -0.97
CA CYS A 64 -12.98 8.74 0.01
C CYS A 64 -13.29 10.08 -0.65
N VAL A 65 -12.67 10.40 -1.79
CA VAL A 65 -12.94 11.61 -2.56
C VAL A 65 -14.37 11.58 -3.08
N THR A 66 -14.82 10.47 -3.67
CA THR A 66 -16.20 10.32 -4.15
C THR A 66 -17.21 10.51 -3.02
N HIS A 67 -16.98 9.92 -1.84
CA HIS A 67 -17.84 10.11 -0.67
C HIS A 67 -17.70 11.48 0.00
N ALA A 68 -16.58 12.18 -0.16
CA ALA A 68 -16.40 13.53 0.35
C ALA A 68 -17.20 14.53 -0.50
N PHE A 69 -17.19 14.38 -1.82
CA PHE A 69 -17.95 15.24 -2.73
C PHE A 69 -19.46 15.01 -2.69
N GLN A 70 -19.92 13.86 -2.20
CA GLN A 70 -21.35 13.60 -1.94
C GLN A 70 -21.90 14.31 -0.69
N SER A 71 -21.07 14.89 0.19
CA SER A 71 -21.58 15.61 1.36
C SER A 71 -22.04 17.03 1.00
N SER A 72 -23.26 17.37 1.39
CA SER A 72 -23.89 18.68 1.13
C SER A 72 -23.22 19.85 1.87
N SER A 73 -22.49 19.60 2.97
CA SER A 73 -21.80 20.62 3.75
C SER A 73 -20.36 20.89 3.28
N THR A 74 -20.04 22.15 2.98
CA THR A 74 -18.68 22.61 2.62
C THR A 74 -17.67 22.37 3.75
N ARG A 75 -18.11 22.42 5.02
CA ARG A 75 -17.25 22.21 6.19
C ARG A 75 -16.83 20.73 6.35
N GLU A 76 -17.74 19.80 6.06
CA GLU A 76 -17.45 18.36 6.11
C GLU A 76 -16.52 17.94 4.97
N ARG A 77 -16.71 18.51 3.77
CA ARG A 77 -15.77 18.36 2.64
C ARG A 77 -14.34 18.77 3.02
N GLY A 78 -14.18 19.95 3.64
CA GLY A 78 -12.86 20.43 4.06
C GLY A 78 -12.16 19.52 5.06
N LYS A 79 -12.89 18.96 6.04
CA LYS A 79 -12.35 17.99 7.00
C LYS A 79 -11.88 16.70 6.32
N LYS A 80 -12.70 16.12 5.44
CA LYS A 80 -12.35 14.87 4.72
C LYS A 80 -11.14 15.05 3.81
N ILE A 81 -11.03 16.20 3.13
CA ILE A 81 -9.86 16.52 2.31
C ILE A 81 -8.60 16.67 3.18
N GLY A 82 -8.71 17.31 4.34
CA GLY A 82 -7.59 17.43 5.29
C GLY A 82 -7.08 16.08 5.80
N GLU A 83 -7.97 15.15 6.12
CA GLU A 83 -7.63 13.77 6.53
C GLU A 83 -6.89 13.02 5.43
N ILE A 84 -7.34 13.15 4.18
CA ILE A 84 -6.68 12.57 3.01
C ILE A 84 -5.26 13.14 2.82
N LEU A 85 -5.10 14.46 2.97
CA LEU A 85 -3.80 15.13 2.81
C LEU A 85 -2.80 14.69 3.88
N SER A 86 -3.25 14.45 5.13
CA SER A 86 -2.34 13.95 6.17
C SER A 86 -1.86 12.54 5.87
N LEU A 87 -2.76 11.65 5.43
CA LEU A 87 -2.39 10.28 5.02
C LEU A 87 -1.33 10.26 3.90
N ILE A 88 -1.46 11.16 2.92
CA ILE A 88 -0.48 11.28 1.83
C ILE A 88 0.89 11.76 2.36
N SER A 89 0.89 12.70 3.31
CA SER A 89 2.12 13.21 3.93
C SER A 89 2.87 12.13 4.70
N ASP A 90 2.15 11.32 5.48
CA ASP A 90 2.74 10.26 6.29
C ASP A 90 3.34 9.16 5.41
N PHE A 91 2.67 8.79 4.31
CA PHE A 91 3.15 7.79 3.36
C PHE A 91 4.37 8.24 2.54
N ARG A 92 4.51 9.54 2.26
CA ARG A 92 5.64 10.08 1.46
C ARG A 92 6.88 10.41 2.28
N SER A 93 6.79 10.36 3.61
CA SER A 93 7.89 10.69 4.52
C SER A 93 8.73 9.47 4.92
N SER A 94 8.39 8.27 4.43
CA SER A 94 9.05 6.99 4.76
C SER A 94 9.83 6.37 3.58
#